data_AF-A0A1I1CA46-F1
#
_entry.id   AF-A0A1I1CA46-F1
#
_cell.length_a   1.000
_cell.length_b   1.000
_cell.length_c   1.000
_cell.angle_alpha   90.00
_cell.angle_beta   90.00
_cell.angle_gamma   90.00
#
_symmetry.space_group_name_H-M   'P 1'
#
loop_
_entity.id
_entity.type
_entity.pdbx_description
1 polymer ?
#
loop_
_entity_poly.entity_id
_entity_poly.type
_entity_poly.pdbx_seq_one_letter_code
_entity_poly.pdbx_strand_id
1 'polypeptide(L)'
;MQTISDWLDDRVQEIIGPPGIHDRKADFQEQAKLLWLQAEVAGFTVAQLKEACGGDVEQYLLEQQNAMTDVGRQRALEEVFDPAQPRSS
;
A
#
# COMPACT_ATOMS: atom_id res chain seq x y z
N MET A 1 18.55 10.79 8.84
CA MET A 1 18.68 9.50 8.12
C MET A 1 17.29 8.93 8.02
N GLN A 2 16.77 8.77 6.82
CA GLN A 2 15.49 8.11 6.61
C GLN A 2 15.66 6.62 6.93
N THR A 3 14.76 6.03 7.72
CA THR A 3 14.77 4.58 7.96
C THR A 3 14.12 3.87 6.77
N ILE A 4 14.43 2.58 6.60
CA ILE A 4 13.79 1.80 5.54
C ILE A 4 12.27 1.76 5.68
N SER A 5 11.74 1.80 6.91
CA SER A 5 10.30 1.82 7.17
C SER A 5 9.65 3.11 6.68
N ASP A 6 10.29 4.26 6.90
CA ASP A 6 9.81 5.57 6.43
C ASP A 6 9.87 5.66 4.90
N TRP A 7 10.98 5.19 4.31
CA TRP A 7 11.12 5.07 2.86
C TRP A 7 10.09 4.12 2.23
N LEU A 8 9.81 3.01 2.92
CA LEU A 8 8.86 1.99 2.49
C LEU A 8 7.44 2.55 2.50
N ASP A 9 7.03 3.29 3.53
CA ASP A 9 5.68 3.86 3.62
C ASP A 9 5.39 4.82 2.46
N ASP A 10 6.28 5.78 2.22
CA ASP A 10 6.19 6.71 1.08
C ASP A 10 6.12 5.95 -0.25
N ARG A 11 7.02 4.97 -0.44
CA ARG A 11 7.13 4.30 -1.73
C ARG A 11 6.00 3.31 -2.00
N VAL A 12 5.48 2.68 -0.97
CA VAL A 12 4.36 1.75 -1.05
C VAL A 12 3.10 2.50 -1.46
N GLN A 13 2.87 3.72 -0.95
CA GLN A 13 1.75 4.55 -1.40
C GLN A 13 1.86 4.94 -2.88
N GLU A 14 3.08 5.22 -3.38
CA GLU A 14 3.28 5.48 -4.82
C GLU A 14 3.05 4.24 -5.70
N ILE A 15 3.46 3.06 -5.24
CA ILE A 15 3.43 1.81 -6.03
C ILE A 15 2.05 1.14 -6.03
N ILE A 16 1.34 1.14 -4.90
CA ILE A 16 0.07 0.44 -4.75
C ILE A 16 -1.05 1.10 -5.58
N GLY A 17 -0.90 2.37 -5.98
CA GLY A 17 -1.83 3.02 -6.91
C GLY A 17 -3.26 3.12 -6.35
N PRO A 18 -4.28 3.28 -7.22
CA PRO A 18 -5.66 3.44 -6.77
C PRO A 18 -6.17 2.21 -6.00
N PRO A 19 -7.07 2.41 -5.01
CA PRO A 19 -7.62 1.32 -4.21
C PRO A 19 -8.34 0.29 -5.10
N GLY A 20 -8.09 -0.98 -4.81
CA GLY A 20 -8.65 -2.15 -5.49
C GLY A 20 -8.48 -3.39 -4.60
N ILE A 21 -9.47 -4.29 -4.60
CA ILE A 21 -9.33 -5.57 -3.90
C ILE A 21 -8.56 -6.52 -4.82
N HIS A 22 -7.46 -7.05 -4.30
CA HIS A 22 -6.70 -8.10 -4.96
C HIS A 22 -6.73 -9.37 -4.10
N ASP A 23 -6.84 -10.52 -4.75
CA ASP A 23 -6.90 -11.82 -4.07
C ASP A 23 -5.56 -12.57 -4.08
N ARG A 24 -4.62 -12.19 -4.96
CA ARG A 24 -3.37 -12.93 -5.13
C ARG A 24 -2.16 -12.03 -4.97
N LYS A 25 -1.24 -12.45 -4.10
CA LYS A 25 0.08 -11.81 -3.96
C LYS A 25 0.90 -11.81 -5.25
N ALA A 26 0.63 -12.78 -6.15
CA ALA A 26 1.28 -12.85 -7.46
C ALA A 26 0.97 -11.64 -8.35
N ASP A 27 -0.16 -10.96 -8.14
CA ASP A 27 -0.50 -9.71 -8.85
C ASP A 27 0.42 -8.54 -8.43
N PHE A 28 1.18 -8.71 -7.35
CA PHE A 28 2.16 -7.75 -6.82
C PHE A 28 3.60 -8.14 -7.09
N GLN A 29 3.85 -9.22 -7.86
CA GLN A 29 5.21 -9.69 -8.10
C GLN A 29 6.04 -8.65 -8.87
N GLU A 30 5.44 -7.93 -9.82
CA GLU A 30 6.11 -6.87 -10.57
C GLU A 30 6.39 -5.65 -9.70
N GLN A 31 5.45 -5.27 -8.85
CA GLN A 31 5.53 -4.19 -7.88
C GLN A 31 6.60 -4.49 -6.82
N ALA A 32 6.66 -5.72 -6.33
CA ALA A 32 7.69 -6.17 -5.40
C ALA A 32 9.08 -6.09 -6.04
N LYS A 33 9.23 -6.51 -7.31
CA LYS A 33 10.50 -6.34 -8.04
C LYS A 33 10.88 -4.87 -8.22
N LEU A 34 9.93 -4.00 -8.55
CA LEU A 34 10.17 -2.56 -8.65
C LEU A 34 10.62 -1.97 -7.31
N LEU A 35 9.95 -2.34 -6.22
CA LEU A 35 10.31 -1.92 -4.88
C LEU A 35 11.73 -2.39 -4.51
N TRP A 36 12.11 -3.62 -4.88
CA TRP A 36 13.46 -4.14 -4.67
C TRP A 36 14.52 -3.30 -5.40
N LEU A 37 14.30 -3.02 -6.69
CA LEU A 37 15.22 -2.20 -7.49
C LEU A 37 15.37 -0.78 -6.91
N GLN A 38 14.27 -0.18 -6.46
CA GLN A 38 14.30 1.16 -5.87
C GLN A 38 14.96 1.17 -4.49
N ALA A 39 14.81 0.10 -3.71
CA ALA A 39 15.49 -0.06 -2.42
C ALA A 39 17.01 -0.14 -2.62
N GLU A 40 17.48 -0.91 -3.62
CA GLU A 40 18.91 -0.97 -3.95
C GLU A 40 19.46 0.41 -4.36
N VAL A 41 18.71 1.16 -5.17
CA VAL A 41 19.08 2.53 -5.57
C VAL A 41 19.12 3.48 -4.36
N ALA A 42 18.24 3.30 -3.38
CA ALA A 42 18.24 4.06 -2.14
C ALA A 42 19.34 3.62 -1.14
N GLY A 43 20.09 2.55 -1.46
CA GLY A 43 21.17 2.02 -0.62
C GLY A 43 20.70 1.03 0.45
N PHE A 44 19.47 0.52 0.34
CA PHE A 44 18.95 -0.54 1.20
C PHE A 44 19.17 -1.91 0.59
N THR A 45 19.40 -2.90 1.44
CA THR A 45 19.53 -4.29 1.01
C THR A 45 18.17 -4.98 0.94
N VAL A 46 18.06 -6.01 0.09
CA VAL A 46 16.87 -6.87 0.01
C VAL A 46 16.52 -7.50 1.37
N ALA A 47 17.52 -7.80 2.20
CA ALA A 47 17.31 -8.33 3.55
C ALA A 47 16.59 -7.31 4.43
N GLN A 48 17.07 -6.07 4.49
CA GLN A 48 16.42 -5.01 5.24
C GLN A 48 15.00 -4.75 4.74
N LEU A 49 14.79 -4.79 3.43
CA LEU A 49 13.48 -4.59 2.83
C LEU A 49 12.49 -5.70 3.22
N LYS A 50 12.93 -6.96 3.16
CA LYS A 50 12.13 -8.09 3.63
C LYS A 50 11.82 -7.98 5.11
N GLU A 51 12.80 -7.63 5.95
CA GLU A 51 12.58 -7.42 7.38
C GLU A 51 11.53 -6.31 7.62
N ALA A 52 11.62 -5.20 6.88
CA ALA A 52 10.67 -4.11 6.96
C ALA A 52 9.25 -4.52 6.52
N CYS A 53 9.14 -5.39 5.52
CA CYS A 53 7.88 -5.97 5.05
C CYS A 53 7.36 -7.16 5.88
N GLY A 54 8.06 -7.56 6.95
CA GLY A 54 7.66 -8.74 7.74
C GLY A 54 7.99 -10.10 7.10
N GLY A 55 8.85 -10.13 6.07
CA GLY A 55 9.41 -11.32 5.43
C GLY A 55 9.02 -11.46 3.95
N ASP A 56 7.75 -11.24 3.63
CA ASP A 56 7.17 -11.39 2.29
C ASP A 56 6.70 -10.03 1.75
N VAL A 57 7.48 -9.44 0.84
CA VAL A 57 7.16 -8.14 0.23
C VAL A 57 5.85 -8.16 -0.57
N GLU A 58 5.59 -9.24 -1.30
CA GLU A 58 4.36 -9.38 -2.10
C GLU A 58 3.12 -9.47 -1.20
N GLN A 59 3.24 -10.16 -0.05
CA GLN A 59 2.15 -10.26 0.92
C GLN A 59 1.91 -8.89 1.59
N TYR A 60 2.98 -8.19 1.96
CA TYR A 60 2.90 -6.86 2.53
C TYR A 60 2.18 -5.87 1.61
N LEU A 61 2.49 -5.87 0.31
CA LEU A 61 1.83 -5.00 -0.68
C LEU A 61 0.34 -5.33 -0.84
N LEU A 62 0.01 -6.63 -0.88
CA LEU A 62 -1.37 -7.11 -0.91
C LEU A 62 -2.17 -6.64 0.31
N GLU A 63 -1.60 -6.80 1.51
CA GLU A 63 -2.22 -6.38 2.76
C GLU A 63 -2.44 -4.87 2.79
N GLN A 64 -1.47 -4.07 2.36
CA GLN A 64 -1.63 -2.61 2.30
C GLN A 64 -2.68 -2.18 1.28
N GLN A 65 -2.73 -2.78 0.09
CA GLN A 65 -3.76 -2.44 -0.89
C GLN A 65 -5.16 -2.78 -0.40
N ASN A 66 -5.32 -3.94 0.22
CA ASN A 66 -6.61 -4.36 0.78
C ASN A 66 -7.01 -3.49 1.98
N ALA A 67 -6.07 -3.13 2.85
CA ALA A 67 -6.32 -2.22 3.98
C ALA A 67 -6.74 -0.81 3.51
N MET A 68 -6.06 -0.24 2.50
CA MET A 68 -6.44 1.05 1.92
C MET A 68 -7.83 1.01 1.28
N THR A 69 -8.15 -0.10 0.60
CA THR A 69 -9.44 -0.28 -0.05
C THR A 69 -10.57 -0.45 0.97
N ASP A 70 -10.31 -1.17 2.07
CA ASP A 70 -11.28 -1.34 3.16
C ASP A 70 -11.58 -0.01 3.85
N VAL A 71 -10.55 0.77 4.19
CA VAL A 71 -10.70 2.13 4.75
C VAL A 71 -11.49 3.05 3.80
N GLY A 72 -11.19 3.01 2.50
CA GLY A 72 -11.93 3.76 1.49
C GLY A 72 -13.41 3.36 1.41
N ARG A 73 -13.69 2.05 1.50
CA ARG A 73 -15.06 1.52 1.52
C ARG A 73 -15.81 1.95 2.77
N GLN A 74 -15.16 1.94 3.93
CA GLN A 74 -15.79 2.30 5.20
C GLN A 74 -16.11 3.80 5.27
N ARG A 75 -15.22 4.68 4.77
CA ARG A 75 -15.51 6.11 4.63
C ARG A 75 -16.67 6.39 3.67
N ALA A 76 -16.71 5.72 2.52
CA ALA A 76 -17.80 5.88 1.56
C ALA A 76 -19.16 5.46 2.13
N LEU A 77 -19.20 4.44 2.99
CA LEU A 77 -20.43 4.02 3.69
C LEU A 77 -20.85 5.01 4.78
N GLU A 78 -19.89 5.63 5.46
CA GLU A 78 -20.12 6.66 6.47
C GLU A 78 -20.65 7.97 5.84
N GLU A 79 -20.08 8.38 4.70
CA GLU A 79 -20.54 9.55 3.92
C GLU A 79 -21.95 9.38 3.32
N VAL A 80 -22.36 8.15 2.98
CA VAL A 80 -23.72 7.86 2.50
C VAL A 80 -24.77 7.98 3.63
N PHE A 81 -24.34 7.89 4.89
CA PHE A 81 -25.20 7.89 6.07
C PHE A 81 -25.13 9.19 6.89
N ASP A 82 -24.61 10.28 6.32
CA ASP A 82 -24.61 11.59 6.98
C ASP A 82 -25.93 12.35 6.69
N PRO A 83 -26.85 12.52 7.66
CA PRO A 83 -28.15 13.17 7.44
C PRO A 83 -28.06 14.70 7.32
N ALA A 84 -26.87 15.32 7.35
CA ALA A 84 -26.72 16.77 7.45
C ALA A 84 -26.37 17.48 6.13
N GLN A 85 -26.15 16.78 5.01
CA GLN A 85 -25.82 17.44 3.74
C GLN A 85 -27.07 17.60 2.86
N PRO A 86 -27.57 18.83 2.60
CA PRO A 86 -28.66 19.04 1.66
C PRO A 86 -28.14 18.74 0.25
N ARG A 87 -28.84 17.83 -0.45
CA ARG A 87 -28.66 17.63 -1.89
C ARG A 87 -29.08 18.92 -2.61
N SER A 88 -28.11 19.78 -2.95
CA SER A 88 -28.36 20.91 -3.84
C SER A 88 -28.80 20.38 -5.21
N SER A 89 -29.95 20.88 -5.64
CA SER A 89 -30.62 20.61 -6.92
C SER A 89 -29.88 21.14 -8.12
#